data_AF-A0A2V2SEA6-F1
#
_entry.id   AF-A0A2V2SEA6-F1
#
_cell.length_a   1.000
_cell.length_b   1.000
_cell.length_c   1.000
_cell.angle_alpha   90.00
_cell.angle_beta   90.00
_cell.angle_gamma   90.00
#
_symmetry.space_group_name_H-M   'P 1'
#
loop_
_entity.id
_entity.type
_entity.pdbx_description
1 polymer ?
#
loop_
_entity_poly.entity_id
_entity_poly.type
_entity_poly.pdbx_seq_one_letter_code
_entity_poly.pdbx_strand_id
1 'polypeptide(L)'
;MTKCLLLCLILISLAICGGCSKQQSTAASRDDSDEQGKGSLEARVDKHGDEVLASAGKTAEARQWMKQPKHVFFKADPKQVAQFVEDFYIAGATQVLMADIEEHEGIQYGEAMLIVLPKDAAARKKLFEIGDRADAAYQNDPTTDKGQKYLYYSLD
;
A
#
# COMPACT_ATOMS: atom_id res chain seq x y z
N MET A 1 36.02 -0.48 -31.69
CA MET A 1 36.56 -1.77 -32.18
C MET A 1 37.02 -2.58 -30.98
N THR A 2 36.19 -3.50 -30.49
CA THR A 2 36.61 -4.70 -29.75
C THR A 2 35.40 -5.63 -29.64
N LYS A 3 35.53 -6.81 -30.25
CA LYS A 3 34.57 -7.90 -30.25
C LYS A 3 34.72 -8.67 -28.93
N CYS A 4 33.64 -9.20 -28.36
CA CYS A 4 33.72 -10.50 -27.72
C CYS A 4 32.36 -11.21 -27.76
N LEU A 5 32.33 -12.22 -28.62
CA LEU A 5 31.33 -13.26 -28.77
C LEU A 5 31.47 -14.23 -27.60
N LEU A 6 30.39 -14.65 -26.94
CA LEU A 6 30.30 -16.05 -26.50
C LEU A 6 28.83 -16.43 -26.21
N LEU A 7 28.29 -17.27 -27.10
CA LEU A 7 27.14 -18.13 -26.83
C LEU A 7 27.52 -19.17 -25.77
N CYS A 8 26.60 -19.47 -24.86
CA CYS A 8 26.53 -20.79 -24.23
C CYS A 8 25.06 -21.16 -23.98
N LEU A 9 24.53 -21.96 -24.91
CA LEU A 9 23.34 -22.79 -24.76
C LEU A 9 23.67 -23.93 -23.79
N ILE A 10 22.93 -24.05 -22.68
CA ILE A 10 22.84 -25.31 -21.94
C ILE A 10 21.36 -25.58 -21.60
N LEU A 11 20.77 -26.48 -22.38
CA LEU A 11 19.55 -27.22 -22.07
C LEU A 11 19.94 -28.40 -21.19
N ILE A 12 19.42 -28.48 -19.96
CA ILE A 12 19.36 -29.75 -19.22
C ILE A 12 17.96 -29.88 -18.62
N SER A 13 17.16 -30.72 -19.27
CA SER A 13 15.91 -31.26 -18.76
C SER A 13 16.24 -32.45 -17.87
N LEU A 14 15.86 -32.43 -16.60
CA LEU A 14 15.79 -33.65 -15.79
C LEU A 14 14.43 -33.72 -15.09
N ALA A 15 13.56 -34.55 -15.66
CA ALA A 15 12.36 -35.03 -14.99
C ALA A 15 12.76 -36.15 -14.03
N ILE A 16 12.38 -36.06 -12.76
CA ILE A 16 12.42 -37.19 -11.81
C ILE A 16 11.01 -37.42 -11.30
N CYS A 17 10.51 -38.62 -11.58
CA CYS A 17 9.26 -39.18 -11.11
C CYS A 17 9.31 -39.48 -9.60
N GLY A 18 8.17 -39.24 -8.94
CA GLY A 18 7.52 -40.12 -7.96
C GLY A 18 8.34 -40.75 -6.83
N GLY A 19 8.10 -40.27 -5.60
CA GLY A 19 8.44 -40.98 -4.37
C GLY A 19 7.60 -40.49 -3.19
N CYS A 20 6.47 -41.15 -2.92
CA CYS A 20 5.70 -40.98 -1.68
C CYS A 20 6.48 -41.59 -0.51
N SER A 21 7.09 -40.74 0.31
CA SER A 21 7.64 -41.12 1.61
C SER A 21 6.89 -40.40 2.71
N LYS A 22 6.12 -41.19 3.47
CA LYS A 22 5.34 -40.80 4.65
C LYS A 22 6.31 -40.49 5.78
N GLN A 23 6.56 -39.20 6.07
CA GLN A 23 7.38 -38.79 7.21
C GLN A 23 6.49 -38.04 8.20
N GLN A 24 6.07 -38.78 9.22
CA GLN A 24 5.31 -38.29 10.36
C GLN A 24 6.32 -37.65 11.32
N SER A 25 6.50 -36.34 11.20
CA SER A 25 7.24 -35.53 12.17
C SER A 25 6.24 -34.72 12.99
N THR A 26 5.93 -35.22 14.18
CA THR A 26 5.31 -34.44 15.26
C THR A 26 6.33 -33.42 15.76
N ALA A 27 6.35 -32.25 15.15
CA ALA A 27 6.93 -31.06 15.75
C ALA A 27 5.79 -30.32 16.45
N ALA A 28 5.83 -30.31 17.79
CA ALA A 28 5.09 -29.37 18.60
C ALA A 28 5.62 -27.97 18.29
N SER A 29 4.96 -27.28 17.37
CA SER A 29 5.15 -25.85 17.21
C SER A 29 4.40 -25.15 18.31
N ARG A 30 5.18 -24.49 19.18
CA ARG A 30 4.75 -23.45 20.10
C ARG A 30 3.85 -22.48 19.36
N ASP A 31 2.60 -22.46 19.78
CA ASP A 31 1.60 -21.47 19.40
C ASP A 31 1.81 -20.23 20.29
N ASP A 32 2.79 -19.41 19.90
CA ASP A 32 3.10 -18.11 20.51
C ASP A 32 3.11 -17.09 19.37
N SER A 33 1.95 -16.73 18.80
CA SER A 33 1.72 -15.52 17.97
C SER A 33 0.23 -15.34 17.57
N ASP A 34 -0.74 -15.57 18.46
CA ASP A 34 -2.18 -15.64 18.07
C ASP A 34 -3.06 -14.50 18.64
N GLU A 35 -2.52 -13.27 18.73
CA GLU A 35 -3.30 -12.08 19.15
C GLU A 35 -3.15 -10.88 18.17
N GLN A 36 -2.88 -11.14 16.88
CA GLN A 36 -2.98 -10.12 15.81
C GLN A 36 -4.04 -10.45 14.74
N GLY A 37 -4.78 -11.56 14.90
CA GLY A 37 -5.48 -12.23 13.78
C GLY A 37 -7.00 -12.29 13.82
N LYS A 38 -7.72 -11.33 14.40
CA LYS A 38 -9.20 -11.34 14.36
C LYS A 38 -9.77 -10.17 13.55
N GLY A 39 -9.71 -10.27 12.22
CA GLY A 39 -10.41 -9.35 11.31
C GLY A 39 -10.00 -9.53 9.85
N SER A 40 -10.90 -9.18 8.92
CA SER A 40 -10.52 -9.08 7.50
C SER A 40 -9.54 -7.93 7.30
N LEU A 41 -8.79 -7.93 6.19
CA LEU A 41 -7.87 -6.84 5.85
C LEU A 41 -8.60 -5.48 5.84
N GLU A 42 -9.79 -5.47 5.25
CA GLU A 42 -10.64 -4.29 5.14
C GLU A 42 -11.08 -3.75 6.49
N ALA A 43 -11.44 -4.63 7.43
CA ALA A 43 -11.77 -4.24 8.80
C ALA A 43 -10.55 -3.64 9.53
N ARG A 44 -9.34 -4.14 9.24
CA ARG A 44 -8.10 -3.60 9.80
C ARG A 44 -7.79 -2.22 9.21
N VAL A 45 -7.96 -2.04 7.90
CA VAL A 45 -7.79 -0.74 7.22
C VAL A 45 -8.82 0.26 7.74
N ASP A 46 -10.08 -0.14 7.90
CA ASP A 46 -11.13 0.72 8.44
C ASP A 46 -10.83 1.16 9.87
N LYS A 47 -10.41 0.22 10.72
CA LYS A 47 -9.98 0.51 12.09
C LYS A 47 -8.80 1.49 12.09
N HIS A 48 -7.77 1.22 11.28
CA HIS A 48 -6.59 2.06 11.23
C HIS A 48 -6.90 3.46 10.69
N GLY A 49 -7.72 3.58 9.64
CA GLY A 49 -8.17 4.87 9.14
C GLY A 49 -8.98 5.67 10.16
N ASP A 50 -9.83 5.01 10.96
CA ASP A 50 -10.54 5.65 12.08
C ASP A 50 -9.54 6.15 13.16
N GLU A 51 -8.48 5.39 13.47
CA GLU A 51 -7.41 5.79 14.41
C GLU A 51 -6.57 6.98 13.88
N VAL A 52 -6.21 6.96 12.60
CA VAL A 52 -5.47 8.02 11.91
C VAL A 52 -6.27 9.32 11.91
N LEU A 53 -7.57 9.26 11.59
CA LEU A 53 -8.47 10.42 11.64
C LEU A 53 -8.65 10.98 13.06
N ALA A 54 -8.63 10.12 14.08
CA ALA A 54 -8.73 10.54 15.47
C ALA A 54 -7.42 11.14 16.03
N SER A 55 -6.30 10.94 15.34
CA SER A 55 -4.97 11.37 15.80
C SER A 55 -4.73 12.84 15.46
N ALA A 56 -4.92 13.70 16.47
CA ALA A 56 -4.71 15.14 16.34
C ALA A 56 -3.28 15.47 15.87
N GLY A 57 -3.17 16.25 14.80
CA GLY A 57 -1.88 16.69 14.24
C GLY A 57 -1.13 15.64 13.41
N LYS A 58 -1.69 14.43 13.24
CA LYS A 58 -1.10 13.36 12.42
C LYS A 58 -1.71 13.22 11.04
N THR A 59 -2.74 14.01 10.75
CA THR A 59 -3.39 14.07 9.44
C THR A 59 -3.59 15.50 8.96
N ALA A 60 -3.57 15.68 7.64
CA ALA A 60 -3.88 16.94 7.00
C ALA A 60 -4.51 16.72 5.61
N GLU A 61 -5.35 17.64 5.15
CA GLU A 61 -5.89 17.61 3.78
C GLU A 61 -4.74 17.70 2.77
N ALA A 62 -4.69 16.75 1.84
CA ALA A 62 -3.50 16.50 1.04
C ALA A 62 -3.11 17.68 0.15
N ARG A 63 -4.09 18.32 -0.52
CA ARG A 63 -3.82 19.47 -1.39
C ARG A 63 -3.27 20.66 -0.63
N GLN A 64 -3.75 20.92 0.60
CA GLN A 64 -3.19 22.00 1.42
C GLN A 64 -1.81 21.63 1.96
N TRP A 65 -1.64 20.41 2.47
CA TRP A 65 -0.40 19.97 3.10
C TRP A 65 0.77 20.02 2.11
N MET A 66 0.57 19.52 0.89
CA MET A 66 1.61 19.46 -0.15
C MET A 66 2.06 20.82 -0.72
N LYS A 67 1.37 21.93 -0.39
CA LYS A 67 1.79 23.28 -0.81
C LYS A 67 2.96 23.81 0.01
N GLN A 68 3.25 23.21 1.17
CA GLN A 68 4.27 23.72 2.06
C GLN A 68 5.66 23.21 1.64
N PRO A 69 6.67 24.09 1.55
CA PRO A 69 8.00 23.71 1.07
C PRO A 69 8.78 22.81 2.05
N LYS A 70 8.34 22.73 3.32
CA LYS A 70 8.96 21.90 4.36
C LYS A 70 8.28 20.53 4.53
N HIS A 71 7.34 20.19 3.65
CA HIS A 71 6.59 18.96 3.70
C HIS A 71 7.10 18.03 2.59
N VAL A 72 7.55 16.84 2.97
CA VAL A 72 8.27 15.93 2.08
C VAL A 72 7.82 14.49 2.26
N PHE A 73 8.21 13.64 1.32
CA PHE A 73 8.02 12.18 1.39
C PHE A 73 9.41 11.54 1.47
N PHE A 74 9.54 10.41 2.17
CA PHE A 74 10.84 9.77 2.32
C PHE A 74 11.26 9.03 1.03
N LYS A 75 10.41 8.12 0.52
CA LYS A 75 10.69 7.35 -0.71
C LYS A 75 9.86 7.79 -1.92
N ALA A 76 8.63 8.26 -1.72
CA ALA A 76 7.75 8.62 -2.83
C ALA A 76 8.17 9.92 -3.55
N ASP A 77 7.98 9.98 -4.87
CA ASP A 77 8.14 11.22 -5.66
C ASP A 77 6.96 12.17 -5.39
N PRO A 78 7.19 13.41 -4.87
CA PRO A 78 6.12 14.36 -4.60
C PRO A 78 5.22 14.66 -5.80
N LYS A 79 5.74 14.62 -7.04
CA LYS A 79 4.93 14.85 -8.25
C LYS A 79 3.98 13.69 -8.52
N GLN A 80 4.43 12.47 -8.28
CA GLN A 80 3.61 11.27 -8.44
C GLN A 80 2.51 11.24 -7.38
N VAL A 81 2.85 11.54 -6.11
CA VAL A 81 1.85 11.65 -5.04
C VAL A 81 0.81 12.72 -5.39
N ALA A 82 1.24 13.89 -5.87
CA ALA A 82 0.33 14.96 -6.28
C ALA A 82 -0.65 14.49 -7.38
N GLN A 83 -0.16 13.75 -8.37
CA GLN A 83 -1.00 13.21 -9.44
C GLN A 83 -2.05 12.24 -8.88
N PHE A 84 -1.66 11.32 -7.98
CA PHE A 84 -2.60 10.39 -7.38
C PHE A 84 -3.65 11.11 -6.51
N VAL A 85 -3.24 12.11 -5.72
CA VAL A 85 -4.18 12.94 -4.93
C VAL A 85 -5.25 13.55 -5.84
N GLU A 86 -4.85 14.15 -6.97
CA GLU A 86 -5.79 14.74 -7.92
C GLU A 86 -6.66 13.69 -8.60
N ASP A 87 -6.08 12.56 -9.03
CA ASP A 87 -6.83 11.45 -9.64
C ASP A 87 -7.92 10.94 -8.69
N PHE A 88 -7.60 10.74 -7.41
CA PHE A 88 -8.58 10.29 -6.41
C PHE A 88 -9.70 11.31 -6.22
N TYR A 89 -9.40 12.60 -6.13
CA TYR A 89 -10.44 13.63 -6.06
C TYR A 89 -11.32 13.67 -7.31
N ILE A 90 -10.73 13.58 -8.50
CA ILE A 90 -11.46 13.56 -9.79
C ILE A 90 -12.38 12.34 -9.89
N ALA A 91 -11.95 11.19 -9.35
CA ALA A 91 -12.75 9.97 -9.31
C ALA A 91 -13.88 9.98 -8.27
N GLY A 92 -13.91 10.98 -7.39
CA GLY A 92 -14.99 11.17 -6.42
C GLY A 92 -14.66 10.76 -4.99
N ALA A 93 -13.37 10.72 -4.61
CA ALA A 93 -12.99 10.60 -3.21
C ALA A 93 -13.65 11.72 -2.39
N THR A 94 -14.18 11.38 -1.20
CA THR A 94 -14.79 12.39 -0.33
C THR A 94 -13.72 13.27 0.30
N GLN A 95 -12.59 12.66 0.68
CA GLN A 95 -11.39 13.34 1.17
C GLN A 95 -10.15 12.54 0.76
N VAL A 96 -9.03 13.23 0.59
CA VAL A 96 -7.70 12.63 0.49
C VAL A 96 -6.82 13.33 1.52
N LEU A 97 -6.24 12.56 2.41
CA LEU A 97 -5.45 13.07 3.53
C LEU A 97 -4.03 12.55 3.43
N MET A 98 -3.07 13.41 3.78
CA MET A 98 -1.76 12.94 4.20
C MET A 98 -1.90 12.46 5.64
N ALA A 99 -1.42 11.25 5.88
CA ALA A 99 -1.54 10.52 7.13
C ALA A 99 -0.16 10.17 7.67
N ASP A 100 -0.14 9.79 8.94
CA ASP A 100 1.07 9.41 9.67
C ASP A 100 2.15 10.49 9.55
N ILE A 101 1.75 11.75 9.72
CA ILE A 101 2.66 12.88 9.58
C ILE A 101 3.64 12.89 10.75
N GLU A 102 4.93 12.83 10.46
CA GLU A 102 6.01 12.92 11.42
C GLU A 102 6.79 14.22 11.25
N GLU A 103 7.31 14.78 12.34
CA GLU A 103 8.14 15.99 12.28
C GLU A 103 9.54 15.70 12.81
N HIS A 104 10.55 16.03 12.01
CA HIS A 104 11.94 15.93 12.38
C HIS A 104 12.68 17.20 11.95
N GLU A 105 13.30 17.89 12.92
CA GLU A 105 14.05 19.14 12.70
C GLU A 105 13.25 20.23 11.95
N GLY A 106 11.93 20.29 12.18
CA GLY A 106 11.03 21.26 11.56
C GLY A 106 10.68 20.97 10.09
N ILE A 107 10.99 19.76 9.61
CA ILE A 107 10.52 19.18 8.35
C ILE A 107 9.44 18.17 8.68
N GLN A 108 8.31 18.21 7.95
CA GLN A 108 7.26 17.21 8.09
C GLN A 108 7.33 16.16 7.00
N TYR A 109 7.21 14.90 7.40
CA TYR A 109 7.20 13.73 6.54
C TYR A 109 5.79 13.18 6.51
N GLY A 110 5.21 13.07 5.32
CA GLY A 110 3.94 12.37 5.12
C GLY A 110 4.25 10.92 4.77
N GLU A 111 3.96 9.99 5.66
CA GLU A 111 4.32 8.58 5.46
C GLU A 111 3.21 7.77 4.76
N ALA A 112 1.99 8.29 4.75
CA ALA A 112 0.86 7.62 4.14
C ALA A 112 -0.15 8.57 3.49
N MET A 113 -0.97 7.99 2.62
CA MET A 113 -2.15 8.63 2.05
C MET A 113 -3.41 7.85 2.42
N LEU A 114 -4.37 8.54 3.04
CA LEU A 114 -5.67 7.99 3.43
C LEU A 114 -6.78 8.59 2.55
N ILE A 115 -7.54 7.74 1.89
CA ILE A 115 -8.62 8.13 0.97
C ILE A 115 -9.94 7.75 1.63
N VAL A 116 -10.82 8.73 1.82
CA VAL A 116 -12.18 8.50 2.30
C VAL A 116 -13.09 8.17 1.13
N LEU A 117 -13.57 6.92 1.10
CA LEU A 117 -14.37 6.42 0.00
C LEU A 117 -15.82 6.95 0.05
N PRO A 118 -16.40 7.34 -1.10
CA PRO A 118 -17.79 7.73 -1.17
C PRO A 118 -18.71 6.52 -1.02
N LYS A 119 -20.00 6.78 -0.82
CA LYS A 119 -21.06 5.76 -0.85
C LYS A 119 -21.49 5.38 -2.26
N ASP A 120 -21.22 6.22 -3.26
CA ASP A 120 -21.57 5.98 -4.66
C ASP A 120 -20.73 4.85 -5.28
N ALA A 121 -21.39 3.82 -5.80
CA ALA A 121 -20.72 2.63 -6.31
C ALA A 121 -19.88 2.89 -7.58
N ALA A 122 -20.31 3.82 -8.45
CA ALA A 122 -19.59 4.13 -9.67
C ALA A 122 -18.30 4.91 -9.39
N ALA A 123 -18.34 5.85 -8.45
CA ALA A 123 -17.16 6.56 -7.95
C ALA A 123 -16.20 5.59 -7.25
N ARG A 124 -16.72 4.71 -6.37
CA ARG A 124 -15.89 3.67 -5.73
C ARG A 124 -15.13 2.85 -6.76
N LYS A 125 -15.80 2.31 -7.78
CA LYS A 125 -15.14 1.53 -8.84
C LYS A 125 -13.93 2.27 -9.44
N LYS A 126 -14.08 3.55 -9.78
CA LYS A 126 -12.98 4.36 -10.33
C LYS A 126 -11.84 4.56 -9.33
N LEU A 127 -12.16 4.74 -8.04
CA LEU A 127 -11.15 4.88 -6.99
C LEU A 127 -10.31 3.62 -6.83
N PHE A 128 -10.91 2.42 -6.94
CA PHE A 128 -10.15 1.17 -6.90
C PHE A 128 -9.30 0.97 -8.16
N GLU A 129 -9.76 1.38 -9.35
CA GLU A 129 -8.92 1.35 -10.58
C GLU A 129 -7.70 2.28 -10.46
N ILE A 130 -7.84 3.43 -9.78
CA ILE A 130 -6.71 4.29 -9.44
C ILE A 130 -5.84 3.64 -8.36
N GLY A 131 -6.48 3.00 -7.38
CA GLY A 131 -5.83 2.27 -6.29
C GLY A 131 -4.89 1.19 -6.78
N ASP A 132 -5.31 0.37 -7.75
CA ASP A 132 -4.46 -0.66 -8.36
C ASP A 132 -3.16 -0.08 -8.93
N ARG A 133 -3.23 1.14 -9.51
CA ARG A 133 -2.04 1.85 -10.02
C ARG A 133 -1.18 2.40 -8.88
N ALA A 134 -1.79 2.87 -7.80
CA ALA A 134 -1.08 3.35 -6.62
C ALA A 134 -0.39 2.19 -5.88
N ASP A 135 -1.07 1.05 -5.72
CA ASP A 135 -0.51 -0.18 -5.14
C ASP A 135 0.74 -0.62 -5.89
N ALA A 136 0.67 -0.64 -7.23
CA ALA A 136 1.84 -0.96 -8.05
C ALA A 136 2.96 0.08 -7.93
N ALA A 137 2.63 1.37 -7.85
CA ALA A 137 3.62 2.45 -7.76
C ALA A 137 4.36 2.46 -6.41
N TYR A 138 3.65 2.15 -5.32
CA TYR A 138 4.15 2.21 -3.95
C TYR A 138 4.43 0.82 -3.35
N GLN A 139 4.34 -0.25 -4.16
CA GLN A 139 4.59 -1.63 -3.74
C GLN A 139 3.70 -2.11 -2.58
N ASN A 140 2.47 -1.60 -2.51
CA ASN A 140 1.45 -2.06 -1.56
C ASN A 140 0.72 -3.30 -2.11
N ASP A 141 0.07 -4.04 -1.21
CA ASP A 141 -0.77 -5.18 -1.60
C ASP A 141 -2.07 -4.71 -2.27
N PRO A 142 -2.46 -5.27 -3.44
CA PRO A 142 -3.69 -4.90 -4.11
C PRO A 142 -4.93 -5.05 -3.23
N THR A 143 -5.76 -4.02 -3.19
CA THR A 143 -6.98 -4.01 -2.37
C THR A 143 -8.24 -4.14 -3.24
N THR A 144 -9.18 -5.00 -2.85
CA THR A 144 -10.49 -5.13 -3.53
C THR A 144 -11.59 -4.39 -2.77
N ASP A 145 -12.59 -3.88 -3.48
CA ASP A 145 -13.78 -3.30 -2.84
C ASP A 145 -14.62 -4.37 -2.13
N LYS A 146 -14.69 -4.30 -0.80
CA LYS A 146 -15.58 -5.08 0.08
C LYS A 146 -16.51 -4.20 0.91
N GLY A 147 -16.66 -2.93 0.55
CA GLY A 147 -17.48 -1.97 1.28
C GLY A 147 -16.74 -1.25 2.42
N GLN A 148 -15.41 -1.32 2.46
CA GLN A 148 -14.58 -0.54 3.39
C GLN A 148 -14.79 0.96 3.23
N LYS A 149 -14.51 1.70 4.31
CA LYS A 149 -14.59 3.16 4.36
C LYS A 149 -13.37 3.82 3.74
N TYR A 150 -12.20 3.19 3.81
CA TYR A 150 -10.95 3.82 3.40
C TYR A 150 -10.13 3.00 2.40
N LEU A 151 -9.30 3.69 1.64
CA LEU A 151 -8.07 3.13 1.07
C LEU A 151 -6.90 3.79 1.80
N TYR A 152 -5.85 3.02 2.05
CA TYR A 152 -4.65 3.48 2.74
C TYR A 152 -3.44 3.00 1.96
N TYR A 153 -2.54 3.92 1.64
CA TYR A 153 -1.31 3.62 0.91
C TYR A 153 -0.12 4.14 1.71
N SER A 154 0.80 3.25 2.07
CA SER A 154 2.11 3.66 2.55
C SER A 154 2.90 4.28 1.39
N LEU A 155 3.62 5.37 1.68
CA LEU A 155 4.45 6.13 0.73
C LEU A 155 5.95 5.90 0.95
N ASP A 156 6.26 4.91 1.79
CA ASP A 156 7.56 4.72 2.43
C ASP A 156 8.35 3.52 1.93
#